data_AF-A0A1N6LWZ7-F1
#
_entry.id   AF-A0A1N6LWZ7-F1
#
_cell.length_a   1.000
_cell.length_b   1.000
_cell.length_c   1.000
_cell.angle_alpha   90.00
_cell.angle_beta   90.00
_cell.angle_gamma   90.00
#
_symmetry.space_group_name_H-M   'P 1'
#
loop_
_entity.id
_entity.type
_entity.pdbx_description
1 polymer ?
#
loop_
_entity_poly.entity_id
_entity_poly.type
_entity_poly.pdbx_seq_one_letter_code
_entity_poly.pdbx_strand_id
1 'polypeptide(L)'
;MLRICVGTDITMAPWLMMWILLILSFDFIVVHGLGRNFEIKSLIGNHNIYVHNPKTVYDLKRIISDEINLPISHINIHNEGKMLSNKQIISPNDSKFGLSISLHGGIKLTVKTLTGSDITVDDVSEDDTVLTLKQKISKVQNMPIDHQRLIFNGKMLKNGKKLSEYKIKDNAVIHLVLRLRGGYTY
;
A
#
# COMPACT_ATOMS: atom_id res chain seq x y z
N MET A 1 7.27 -31.72 -4.29
CA MET A 1 8.46 -31.51 -5.14
C MET A 1 7.94 -31.07 -6.51
N LEU A 2 7.80 -29.77 -6.77
CA LEU A 2 7.39 -29.28 -8.08
C LEU A 2 8.63 -28.78 -8.81
N ARG A 3 8.93 -29.39 -9.97
CA ARG A 3 10.04 -29.03 -10.85
C ARG A 3 9.43 -28.23 -12.00
N ILE A 4 9.71 -26.93 -12.06
CA ILE A 4 9.36 -26.12 -13.24
C ILE A 4 10.65 -25.96 -14.05
N CYS A 5 10.71 -26.64 -15.19
CA CYS A 5 11.71 -26.40 -16.22
C CYS A 5 11.29 -25.18 -17.03
N VAL A 6 12.11 -24.14 -17.11
CA VAL A 6 11.97 -23.08 -18.11
C VAL A 6 13.19 -23.18 -19.02
N GLY A 7 12.95 -23.67 -20.23
CA GLY A 7 13.91 -23.69 -21.32
C GLY A 7 13.59 -22.60 -22.32
N THR A 8 14.66 -22.14 -22.98
CA THR A 8 14.75 -21.24 -24.15
C THR A 8 14.74 -19.73 -23.90
N ASP A 9 15.81 -19.13 -24.43
CA ASP A 9 16.22 -17.74 -24.37
C ASP A 9 15.14 -16.75 -24.80
N ILE A 10 14.61 -16.01 -23.82
CA ILE A 10 13.92 -14.74 -24.03
C ILE A 10 14.79 -13.70 -23.36
N THR A 11 15.38 -12.79 -24.14
CA THR A 11 16.02 -11.58 -23.60
C THR A 11 14.91 -10.65 -23.08
N MET A 12 14.43 -10.94 -21.88
CA MET A 12 13.47 -10.09 -21.17
C MET A 12 14.15 -8.79 -20.78
N ALA A 13 13.46 -7.67 -21.01
CA ALA A 13 13.97 -6.37 -20.61
C ALA A 13 14.24 -6.36 -19.08
N PRO A 14 15.31 -5.73 -18.58
CA PRO A 14 15.71 -5.80 -17.18
C PRO A 14 14.59 -5.44 -16.20
N TRP A 15 13.74 -4.48 -16.56
CA TRP A 15 12.57 -4.08 -15.77
C TRP A 15 11.47 -5.16 -15.74
N LEU A 16 11.30 -5.92 -16.84
CA LEU A 16 10.37 -7.04 -16.93
C LEU A 16 10.89 -8.25 -16.14
N MET A 17 12.21 -8.48 -16.10
CA MET A 17 12.83 -9.46 -15.21
C MET A 17 12.65 -9.08 -13.75
N MET A 18 12.83 -7.79 -13.41
CA MET A 18 12.61 -7.28 -12.06
C MET A 18 11.13 -7.44 -11.65
N TRP A 19 10.21 -7.19 -12.58
CA TRP A 19 8.77 -7.42 -12.39
C TRP A 19 8.40 -8.91 -12.29
N ILE A 20 9.00 -9.80 -13.08
CA ILE A 20 8.70 -11.24 -13.04
C ILE A 20 9.30 -11.90 -11.80
N LEU A 21 10.47 -11.44 -11.34
CA LEU A 21 11.04 -11.82 -10.04
C LEU A 21 10.16 -11.34 -8.87
N LEU A 22 9.48 -10.18 -9.00
CA LEU A 22 8.51 -9.68 -8.02
C LEU A 22 7.16 -10.43 -8.03
N ILE A 23 6.81 -11.13 -9.11
CA ILE A 23 5.52 -11.83 -9.28
C ILE A 23 5.60 -13.33 -8.95
N LEU A 24 6.78 -13.95 -9.09
CA LEU A 24 6.98 -15.39 -8.85
C LEU A 24 7.47 -15.76 -7.45
N SER A 25 7.71 -14.77 -6.59
CA SER A 25 8.13 -14.98 -5.22
C SER A 25 6.97 -14.74 -4.25
N PHE A 26 6.51 -15.80 -3.60
CA PHE A 26 5.89 -15.63 -2.29
C PHE A 26 6.99 -15.18 -1.32
N ASP A 27 7.33 -13.89 -1.36
CA ASP A 27 8.40 -13.30 -0.57
C ASP A 27 7.99 -13.23 0.90
N PHE A 28 8.36 -14.26 1.64
CA PHE A 28 8.38 -14.21 3.10
C PHE A 28 9.65 -13.48 3.53
N ILE A 29 9.60 -12.16 3.57
CA ILE A 29 10.69 -11.39 4.18
C ILE A 29 10.52 -11.48 5.69
N VAL A 30 11.47 -12.10 6.39
CA VAL A 30 11.41 -12.29 7.85
C VAL A 30 12.12 -11.13 8.53
N VAL A 31 11.46 -10.53 9.50
CA VAL A 31 12.01 -9.44 10.30
C VAL A 31 12.38 -9.96 11.69
N HIS A 32 13.65 -9.82 12.04
CA HIS A 32 14.20 -10.16 13.35
C HIS A 32 14.46 -8.87 14.15
N GLY A 33 14.06 -8.85 15.43
CA GLY A 33 14.43 -7.76 16.34
C GLY A 33 15.83 -7.99 16.91
N LEU A 34 16.72 -7.00 16.79
CA LEU A 34 18.05 -6.96 17.41
C LEU A 34 18.18 -5.71 18.27
N GLY A 35 17.82 -5.79 19.56
CA GLY A 35 17.82 -4.62 20.44
C GLY A 35 16.83 -3.56 19.95
N ARG A 36 17.28 -2.32 19.66
CA ARG A 36 16.44 -1.23 19.11
C ARG A 36 16.27 -1.24 17.58
N ASN A 37 16.89 -2.20 16.90
CA ASN A 37 16.91 -2.25 15.44
C ASN A 37 16.16 -3.48 14.93
N PHE A 38 15.63 -3.40 13.71
CA PHE A 38 15.07 -4.56 13.02
C PHE A 38 15.99 -4.97 11.87
N GLU A 39 16.24 -6.27 11.74
CA GLU A 39 16.94 -6.89 10.62
C GLU A 39 15.88 -7.52 9.71
N ILE A 40 15.81 -7.06 8.47
CA ILE A 40 14.89 -7.58 7.47
C ILE A 40 15.67 -8.49 6.54
N LYS A 41 15.31 -9.77 6.49
CA LYS A 41 15.93 -10.77 5.62
C LYS A 41 15.06 -11.00 4.39
N SER A 42 15.55 -10.55 3.23
CA SER A 42 14.94 -10.91 1.94
C SER A 42 15.34 -12.34 1.54
N LEU A 43 14.38 -13.12 1.02
CA LEU A 43 14.66 -14.47 0.52
C LEU A 43 15.19 -14.48 -0.93
N ILE A 44 15.05 -13.37 -1.67
CA ILE A 44 15.52 -13.24 -3.06
C ILE A 44 17.01 -12.85 -3.12
N GLY A 45 17.52 -12.22 -2.08
CA GLY A 45 18.94 -11.90 -1.95
C GLY A 45 19.24 -11.73 -0.48
N ASN A 46 20.24 -12.43 0.02
CA ASN A 46 20.72 -12.43 1.40
C ASN A 46 21.24 -11.03 1.82
N HIS A 47 20.38 -10.01 1.76
CA HIS A 47 20.62 -8.64 2.13
C HIS A 47 19.82 -8.36 3.38
N ASN A 48 20.53 -7.87 4.39
CA ASN A 48 19.97 -7.48 5.67
C ASN A 48 19.71 -5.97 5.64
N ILE A 49 18.45 -5.56 5.76
CA ILE A 49 18.13 -4.14 5.95
C ILE A 49 18.06 -3.88 7.45
N TYR A 50 18.84 -2.91 7.93
CA TYR A 50 18.83 -2.48 9.33
C TYR A 50 17.91 -1.28 9.51
N VAL A 51 16.81 -1.47 10.22
CA VAL A 51 15.84 -0.42 10.52
C VAL A 51 16.13 0.14 11.90
N HIS A 52 16.46 1.42 11.99
CA HIS A 52 16.78 2.07 13.26
C HIS A 52 15.54 2.63 13.97
N ASN A 53 15.24 2.08 15.16
CA ASN A 53 14.28 2.62 16.12
C ASN A 53 12.89 3.00 15.56
N PRO A 54 12.20 2.14 14.79
CA PRO A 54 10.83 2.40 14.38
C PRO A 54 9.90 2.29 15.60
N LYS A 55 8.94 3.22 15.71
CA LYS A 55 7.98 3.22 16.82
C LYS A 55 6.69 2.49 16.45
N THR A 56 6.27 2.60 15.20
CA THR A 56 5.02 2.04 14.69
C THR A 56 5.24 1.15 13.45
N VAL A 57 4.24 0.34 13.13
CA VAL A 57 4.17 -0.40 11.84
C VAL A 57 4.32 0.56 10.66
N TYR A 58 3.72 1.75 10.72
CA TYR A 58 3.85 2.73 9.64
C TYR A 58 5.30 3.20 9.45
N ASP A 59 6.02 3.47 10.54
CA ASP A 59 7.44 3.87 10.47
C ASP A 59 8.28 2.78 9.80
N LEU A 60 8.04 1.52 10.18
CA LEU A 60 8.67 0.36 9.56
C LEU A 60 8.36 0.25 8.08
N LYS A 61 7.07 0.32 7.70
CA LYS A 61 6.67 0.27 6.29
C LYS A 61 7.28 1.40 5.48
N ARG A 62 7.41 2.61 6.03
CA ARG A 62 8.05 3.75 5.35
C ARG A 62 9.53 3.48 5.09
N ILE A 63 10.27 3.01 6.09
CA ILE A 63 11.70 2.71 5.92
C ILE A 63 11.90 1.60 4.88
N ILE A 64 11.06 0.56 4.92
CA ILE A 64 11.08 -0.50 3.91
C ILE A 64 10.75 0.07 2.52
N SER A 65 9.73 0.91 2.43
CA SER A 65 9.28 1.57 1.19
C SER A 65 10.41 2.38 0.55
N ASP A 66 11.14 3.16 1.35
CA ASP A 66 12.28 3.96 0.90
C ASP A 66 13.44 3.07 0.42
N GLU A 67 13.70 1.96 1.12
CA GLU A 67 14.81 1.05 0.79
C GLU A 67 14.56 0.22 -0.48
N ILE A 68 13.34 -0.29 -0.66
CA ILE A 68 12.99 -1.17 -1.79
C ILE A 68 12.29 -0.43 -2.94
N ASN A 69 12.09 0.89 -2.80
CA ASN A 69 11.41 1.75 -3.76
C ASN A 69 10.02 1.21 -4.19
N LEU A 70 9.26 0.69 -3.24
CA LEU A 70 7.87 0.26 -3.44
C LEU A 70 6.93 1.11 -2.59
N PRO A 71 5.70 1.38 -3.05
CA PRO A 71 4.75 2.16 -2.28
C PRO A 71 4.38 1.44 -0.97
N ILE A 72 4.16 2.23 0.09
CA ILE A 72 3.80 1.74 1.44
C ILE A 72 2.56 0.83 1.41
N SER A 73 1.63 1.07 0.48
CA SER A 73 0.41 0.27 0.32
C SER A 73 0.69 -1.17 -0.09
N HIS A 74 1.83 -1.45 -0.73
CA HIS A 74 2.20 -2.79 -1.18
C HIS A 74 2.83 -3.61 -0.06
N ILE A 75 3.21 -2.96 1.05
CA ILE A 75 3.95 -3.58 2.14
C ILE A 75 2.97 -3.91 3.25
N ASN A 76 2.75 -5.21 3.48
CA ASN A 76 1.96 -5.70 4.60
C ASN A 76 2.86 -6.40 5.61
N ILE A 77 2.76 -6.01 6.88
CA ILE A 77 3.54 -6.60 7.98
C ILE A 77 2.57 -7.45 8.79
N HIS A 78 2.95 -8.69 9.06
CA HIS A 78 2.20 -9.64 9.87
C HIS A 78 3.01 -10.03 11.10
N ASN A 79 2.34 -10.36 12.20
CA ASN A 79 2.92 -11.03 13.35
C ASN A 79 2.14 -12.31 13.60
N GLU A 80 2.81 -13.47 13.61
CA GLU A 80 2.16 -14.78 13.84
C GLU A 80 0.97 -15.01 12.89
N GLY A 81 1.12 -14.62 11.62
CA GLY A 81 0.07 -14.73 10.59
C GLY A 81 -1.05 -13.69 10.65
N LYS A 82 -1.06 -12.78 11.64
CA LYS A 82 -2.02 -11.68 11.74
C LYS A 82 -1.44 -10.39 11.17
N MET A 83 -2.12 -9.78 10.21
CA MET A 83 -1.75 -8.47 9.67
C MET A 83 -1.80 -7.38 10.75
N LEU A 84 -0.75 -6.59 10.83
CA LEU A 84 -0.63 -5.49 11.78
C LEU A 84 -1.19 -4.19 11.18
N SER A 85 -1.87 -3.39 12.00
CA SER A 85 -2.36 -2.07 11.58
C SER A 85 -1.24 -1.03 11.65
N ASN A 86 -1.26 -0.05 10.75
CA ASN A 86 -0.25 1.01 10.66
C ASN A 86 0.00 1.76 11.99
N LYS A 87 -1.01 1.89 12.87
CA LYS A 87 -0.90 2.59 14.16
C LYS A 87 -0.29 1.73 15.28
N GLN A 88 -0.14 0.43 15.07
CA GLN A 88 0.32 -0.48 16.10
C GLN A 88 1.77 -0.17 16.47
N ILE A 89 2.03 -0.03 17.77
CA ILE A 89 3.36 0.21 18.31
C ILE A 89 4.15 -1.11 18.24
N ILE A 90 5.38 -1.01 17.75
CA ILE A 90 6.30 -2.14 17.72
C ILE A 90 7.43 -1.80 18.69
N SER A 91 7.42 -2.47 19.85
CA SER A 91 8.50 -2.34 20.82
C SER A 91 9.67 -3.23 20.40
N PRO A 92 10.89 -2.71 20.29
CA PRO A 92 12.06 -3.53 19.98
C PRO A 92 12.45 -4.50 21.11
N ASN A 93 12.01 -4.22 22.34
CA ASN A 93 12.35 -5.00 23.54
C ASN A 93 11.46 -6.23 23.77
N ASP A 94 10.32 -6.31 23.09
CA ASP A 94 9.54 -7.54 23.11
C ASP A 94 10.14 -8.45 22.05
N SER A 95 10.48 -9.65 22.48
CA SER A 95 10.93 -10.78 21.67
C SER A 95 9.84 -11.24 20.69
N LYS A 96 9.21 -10.34 19.94
CA LYS A 96 8.34 -10.63 18.80
C LYS A 96 9.21 -11.03 17.62
N PHE A 97 9.84 -12.18 17.77
CA PHE A 97 10.39 -12.95 16.67
C PHE A 97 9.21 -13.45 15.82
N GLY A 98 9.24 -13.19 14.52
CA GLY A 98 8.20 -13.69 13.59
C GLY A 98 7.37 -12.62 12.90
N LEU A 99 7.88 -11.38 12.79
CA LEU A 99 7.31 -10.43 11.85
C LEU A 99 7.61 -10.90 10.42
N SER A 100 6.58 -11.11 9.61
CA SER A 100 6.73 -11.43 8.19
C SER A 100 6.18 -10.30 7.35
N ILE A 101 6.93 -9.84 6.37
CA ILE A 101 6.43 -8.92 5.36
C ILE A 101 5.94 -9.75 4.18
N SER A 102 4.79 -9.36 3.65
CA SER A 102 4.29 -9.86 2.38
C SER A 102 4.11 -8.69 1.44
N LEU A 103 4.67 -8.79 0.24
CA LEU A 103 4.46 -7.81 -0.82
C LEU A 103 3.24 -8.24 -1.63
N HIS A 104 2.20 -7.41 -1.62
CA HIS A 104 1.04 -7.59 -2.48
C HIS A 104 0.79 -6.28 -3.21
N GLY A 105 0.17 -6.32 -4.39
CA GLY A 105 -0.38 -5.10 -4.97
C GLY A 105 -1.32 -4.45 -3.97
N GLY A 106 -1.26 -3.12 -3.84
CA GLY A 106 -2.20 -2.36 -3.04
C GLY A 106 -3.63 -2.60 -3.52
N ILE A 107 -4.62 -2.12 -2.76
CA ILE A 107 -6.00 -2.25 -3.27
C ILE A 107 -6.17 -1.31 -4.47
N LYS A 108 -6.70 -1.84 -5.56
CA LYS A 108 -7.01 -1.08 -6.76
C LYS A 108 -8.43 -0.54 -6.64
N LEU A 109 -8.60 0.77 -6.75
CA LEU A 109 -9.91 1.42 -6.71
C LEU A 109 -10.24 2.01 -8.07
N THR A 110 -11.50 1.86 -8.49
CA THR A 110 -12.03 2.54 -9.68
C THR A 110 -12.87 3.73 -9.23
N VAL A 111 -12.47 4.93 -9.61
CA VAL A 111 -13.21 6.17 -9.33
C VAL A 111 -13.95 6.59 -10.59
N LYS A 112 -15.28 6.45 -10.59
CA LYS A 112 -16.14 6.92 -11.68
C LYS A 112 -16.42 8.40 -11.51
N THR A 113 -16.09 9.19 -12.52
CA THR A 113 -16.39 10.63 -12.55
C THR A 113 -17.74 10.89 -13.20
N LEU A 114 -18.31 12.09 -12.97
CA LEU A 114 -19.52 12.54 -13.67
C LEU A 114 -19.31 12.75 -15.18
N THR A 115 -18.07 12.92 -15.64
CA THR A 115 -17.73 13.07 -17.06
C THR A 115 -17.73 11.74 -17.81
N GLY A 116 -18.07 10.63 -17.15
CA GLY A 116 -18.11 9.29 -17.75
C GLY A 116 -16.73 8.64 -17.90
N SER A 117 -15.68 9.26 -17.36
CA SER A 117 -14.33 8.69 -17.32
C SER A 117 -14.07 7.96 -16.00
N ASP A 118 -13.43 6.81 -16.09
CA ASP A 118 -13.02 5.99 -14.95
C ASP A 118 -11.53 6.23 -14.66
N ILE A 119 -11.21 6.49 -13.40
CA ILE A 119 -9.83 6.68 -12.93
C ILE A 119 -9.47 5.48 -12.09
N THR A 120 -8.32 4.87 -12.37
CA THR A 120 -7.78 3.82 -11.52
C THR A 120 -6.80 4.42 -10.51
N VAL A 121 -6.95 4.06 -9.24
CA VAL A 121 -5.99 4.39 -8.17
C VAL A 121 -5.54 3.08 -7.54
N ASP A 122 -4.28 2.71 -7.77
CA ASP A 122 -3.68 1.41 -7.46
C ASP A 122 -2.78 1.43 -6.21
N ASP A 123 -2.12 2.54 -5.93
CA ASP A 123 -1.45 2.78 -4.65
C ASP A 123 -2.50 3.17 -3.59
N VAL A 124 -3.25 2.23 -3.02
CA VAL A 124 -4.18 2.50 -1.91
C VAL A 124 -4.09 1.42 -0.84
N SER A 125 -4.23 1.80 0.43
CA SER A 125 -4.35 0.87 1.56
C SER A 125 -5.74 0.97 2.20
N GLU A 126 -6.29 -0.14 2.70
CA GLU A 126 -7.54 -0.11 3.48
C GLU A 126 -7.46 0.72 4.76
N ASP A 127 -6.23 0.91 5.27
CA ASP A 127 -5.93 1.74 6.43
C ASP A 127 -5.84 3.24 6.09
N ASP A 128 -5.85 3.60 4.80
CA ASP A 128 -5.87 4.99 4.34
C ASP A 128 -7.17 5.68 4.76
N THR A 129 -7.08 6.99 4.97
CA THR A 129 -8.25 7.84 5.21
C THR A 129 -8.90 8.25 3.89
N VAL A 130 -10.15 8.68 3.95
CA VAL A 130 -10.82 9.28 2.79
C VAL A 130 -10.09 10.55 2.34
N LEU A 131 -9.46 11.31 3.25
CA LEU A 131 -8.66 12.47 2.88
C LEU A 131 -7.44 12.10 2.03
N THR A 132 -6.71 11.04 2.41
CA THR A 132 -5.54 10.58 1.65
C THR A 132 -5.94 10.04 0.28
N LEU A 133 -7.08 9.35 0.17
CA LEU A 133 -7.62 8.96 -1.13
C LEU A 133 -7.95 10.18 -2.02
N LYS A 134 -8.57 11.24 -1.46
CA LYS A 134 -8.82 12.48 -2.21
C LYS A 134 -7.56 13.18 -2.68
N GLN A 135 -6.50 13.16 -1.88
CA GLN A 135 -5.19 13.66 -2.28
C GLN A 135 -4.63 12.87 -3.47
N LYS A 136 -4.73 11.53 -3.45
CA LYS A 136 -4.32 10.67 -4.56
C LYS A 136 -5.10 10.99 -5.84
N ILE A 137 -6.43 11.13 -5.75
CA ILE A 137 -7.28 11.54 -6.88
C ILE A 137 -6.92 12.95 -7.37
N SER A 138 -6.65 13.89 -6.45
CA SER A 138 -6.25 15.28 -6.80
C SER A 138 -5.01 15.32 -7.66
N LYS A 139 -4.02 14.45 -7.40
CA LYS A 139 -2.79 14.35 -8.18
C LYS A 139 -3.03 13.83 -9.59
N VAL A 140 -3.98 12.91 -9.76
CA VAL A 140 -4.28 12.29 -11.06
C VAL A 140 -5.18 13.19 -11.93
N GLN A 141 -6.15 13.88 -11.31
CA GLN A 141 -7.14 14.70 -12.02
C GLN A 141 -6.84 16.20 -12.01
N ASN A 142 -5.76 16.63 -11.33
CA ASN A 142 -5.44 18.04 -11.13
C ASN A 142 -6.61 18.87 -10.54
N MET A 143 -7.36 18.28 -9.62
CA MET A 143 -8.58 18.89 -9.06
C MET A 143 -8.53 19.09 -7.54
N PRO A 144 -8.90 20.27 -7.01
CA PRO A 144 -8.88 20.55 -5.58
C PRO A 144 -9.65 19.52 -4.74
N ILE A 145 -9.06 19.10 -3.63
CA ILE A 145 -9.63 18.13 -2.66
C ILE A 145 -11.01 18.58 -2.17
N ASP A 146 -11.20 19.89 -1.99
CA ASP A 146 -12.45 20.47 -1.52
C ASP A 146 -13.61 20.30 -2.51
N HIS A 147 -13.29 20.23 -3.80
CA HIS A 147 -14.27 20.01 -4.86
C HIS A 147 -14.67 18.54 -4.96
N GLN A 148 -13.93 17.64 -4.31
CA GLN A 148 -14.18 16.21 -4.36
C GLN A 148 -15.25 15.77 -3.34
N ARG A 149 -16.35 15.22 -3.85
CA ARG A 149 -17.33 14.45 -3.06
C ARG A 149 -17.29 12.99 -3.49
N LEU A 150 -16.76 12.14 -2.62
CA LEU A 150 -16.71 10.69 -2.84
C LEU A 150 -17.94 10.02 -2.24
N ILE A 151 -18.55 9.12 -3.01
CA ILE A 151 -19.76 8.37 -2.65
C ILE A 151 -19.50 6.88 -2.90
N PHE A 152 -19.83 6.05 -1.92
CA PHE A 152 -19.73 4.59 -2.00
C PHE A 152 -20.98 3.96 -1.38
N ASN A 153 -21.63 3.03 -2.07
CA ASN A 153 -22.88 2.37 -1.62
C ASN A 153 -23.94 3.36 -1.11
N GLY A 154 -24.16 4.45 -1.86
CA GLY A 154 -25.11 5.51 -1.50
C GLY A 154 -24.70 6.39 -0.31
N LYS A 155 -23.52 6.20 0.28
CA LYS A 155 -23.03 6.97 1.43
C LYS A 155 -21.91 7.92 1.04
N MET A 156 -22.00 9.16 1.49
CA MET A 156 -20.92 10.13 1.36
C MET A 156 -19.77 9.77 2.30
N LEU A 157 -18.56 9.70 1.75
CA LEU A 157 -17.35 9.41 2.50
C LEU A 157 -16.86 10.64 3.29
N LYS A 158 -16.51 10.44 4.56
CA LYS A 158 -16.03 11.50 5.46
C LYS A 158 -14.51 11.46 5.58
N ASN A 159 -13.86 12.61 5.42
CA ASN A 159 -12.39 12.75 5.37
C ASN A 159 -11.64 12.02 6.50
N GLY A 160 -12.16 12.04 7.73
CA GLY A 160 -11.49 11.45 8.91
C GLY A 160 -11.70 9.94 9.11
N LYS A 161 -12.51 9.27 8.27
CA LYS A 161 -12.75 7.83 8.37
C LYS A 161 -11.80 7.06 7.45
N LYS A 162 -11.46 5.84 7.86
CA LYS A 162 -10.67 4.91 7.03
C LYS A 162 -11.51 4.28 5.92
N LEU A 163 -10.87 3.80 4.85
CA LEU A 163 -11.54 3.07 3.78
C LEU A 163 -12.14 1.73 4.27
N SER A 164 -11.41 1.02 5.13
CA SER A 164 -11.87 -0.20 5.81
C SER A 164 -13.17 0.00 6.61
N GLU A 165 -13.40 1.17 7.22
CA GLU A 165 -14.65 1.46 7.95
C GLU A 165 -15.89 1.46 7.03
N TYR A 166 -15.69 1.78 5.75
CA TYR A 166 -16.72 1.72 4.73
C TYR A 166 -16.78 0.37 4.01
N LYS A 167 -15.93 -0.59 4.42
CA LYS A 167 -15.75 -1.89 3.77
C LYS A 167 -15.35 -1.75 2.29
N ILE A 168 -14.59 -0.70 1.96
CA ILE A 168 -14.01 -0.51 0.64
C ILE A 168 -12.84 -1.48 0.53
N LYS A 169 -12.89 -2.37 -0.46
CA LYS A 169 -11.91 -3.43 -0.73
C LYS A 169 -11.30 -3.26 -2.11
N ASP A 170 -10.39 -4.15 -2.45
CA ASP A 170 -9.85 -4.28 -3.80
C ASP A 170 -10.94 -4.34 -4.88
N ASN A 171 -10.70 -3.66 -5.99
CA ASN A 171 -11.60 -3.45 -7.12
C ASN A 171 -12.93 -2.76 -6.79
N ALA A 172 -13.05 -2.08 -5.65
CA ALA A 172 -14.24 -1.31 -5.33
C ALA A 172 -14.40 -0.08 -6.25
N VAL A 173 -15.66 0.21 -6.59
CA VAL A 173 -16.04 1.34 -7.43
C VAL A 173 -16.57 2.49 -6.56
N ILE A 174 -15.92 3.65 -6.62
CA ILE A 174 -16.31 4.86 -5.90
C ILE A 174 -16.78 5.91 -6.90
N HIS A 175 -17.87 6.60 -6.60
CA HIS A 175 -18.35 7.69 -7.43
C HIS A 175 -17.78 9.03 -6.94
N LEU A 176 -17.13 9.77 -7.85
CA LEU A 176 -16.65 11.13 -7.62
C LEU A 176 -17.63 12.14 -8.24
N VAL A 177 -18.23 12.95 -7.38
CA VAL A 177 -19.12 14.06 -7.74
C VAL A 177 -18.41 15.37 -7.42
N LEU A 178 -18.55 16.35 -8.32
CA LEU A 178 -18.01 17.68 -8.09
C LEU A 178 -18.89 18.47 -7.13
N ARG A 179 -18.27 19.16 -6.18
CA ARG A 179 -18.92 20.27 -5.47
C ARG A 179 -18.67 21.54 -6.27
N LEU A 180 -19.73 22.12 -6.80
CA LEU A 180 -19.70 23.48 -7.30
C LEU A 180 -19.65 24.42 -6.08
N ARG A 181 -18.61 25.27 -5.99
CA ARG A 181 -18.65 26.46 -5.14
C ARG A 181 -19.14 27.62 -6.01
N GLY A 182 -20.10 28.38 -5.49
CA GLY A 182 -20.47 29.68 -6.05
C GLY A 182 -19.28 30.63 -6.02
N GLY A 183 -19.27 31.59 -6.95
CA GLY A 183 -18.13 32.39 -7.39
C GLY A 183 -17.15 32.89 -6.32
N TYR A 184 -15.87 32.92 -6.71
CA TYR A 184 -14.84 33.72 -6.06
C TYR A 184 -15.28 35.18 -6.07
N THR A 185 -15.56 35.76 -4.90
CA THR A 185 -15.59 37.21 -4.72
C THR A 185 -14.18 37.66 -4.38
N TYR A 186 -13.58 38.48 -5.24
CA TYR A 186 -12.31 39.15 -5.00
C TYR A 186 -12.45 40.19 -3.88
#